data_AF-A0AAV9E4E6-F1
#
_entry.id   AF-A0AAV9E4E6-F1
#
_cell.length_a   1.000
_cell.length_b   1.000
_cell.length_c   1.000
_cell.angle_alpha   90.00
_cell.angle_beta   90.00
_cell.angle_gamma   90.00
#
_symmetry.space_group_name_H-M   'P 1'
#
loop_
_entity.id
_entity.type
_entity.pdbx_description
1 polymer ?
#
loop_
_entity_poly.entity_id
_entity_poly.type
_entity_poly.pdbx_seq_one_letter_code
_entity_poly.pdbx_strand_id
1 'polypeptide(L)'
;MDNPYSPSPFELASFYQNMGLEELKQELMHSTADLEMTRITAQEELSRMEEMEIQIKQVLDNVARERDEARESSNALLHHLLCLTENHQQQQQQSESEESIVSSPQQQQQQQPPVTTEALELPEKGRLLEAVMKAGPLLQTLMLAGPLPTWRVPPPPLQGFEIPPVNIDCGGGGSDLRKECNRRD
;
A
#
# COMPACT_ATOMS: atom_id res chain seq x y z
N MET A 1 -41.11 12.71 -20.80
CA MET A 1 -40.72 13.98 -20.17
C MET A 1 -40.78 15.02 -21.27
N ASP A 2 -41.94 15.64 -21.45
CA ASP A 2 -42.15 16.66 -22.47
C ASP A 2 -41.46 17.96 -22.02
N ASN A 3 -40.57 18.49 -22.85
CA ASN A 3 -39.84 19.73 -22.57
C ASN A 3 -40.83 20.91 -22.62
N PRO A 4 -41.13 21.59 -21.49
CA PRO A 4 -42.15 22.64 -21.42
C PRO A 4 -41.78 23.92 -22.19
N TYR A 5 -40.57 23.97 -22.77
CA TYR A 5 -40.08 25.09 -23.58
C TYR A 5 -39.99 24.77 -25.08
N SER A 6 -40.56 23.65 -25.53
CA SER A 6 -40.62 23.34 -26.96
C SER A 6 -41.64 24.26 -27.64
N PRO A 7 -41.23 25.17 -28.55
CA PRO A 7 -42.18 26.01 -29.27
C PRO A 7 -43.13 25.14 -30.11
N SER A 8 -44.40 25.56 -30.16
CA SER A 8 -45.40 24.83 -30.93
C SER A 8 -45.09 24.91 -32.43
N PRO A 9 -45.52 23.92 -33.25
CA PRO A 9 -45.31 23.96 -34.70
C PRO A 9 -45.86 25.23 -35.36
N PHE A 10 -46.91 25.83 -34.78
CA PHE A 10 -47.52 27.07 -35.26
C PHE A 10 -46.68 28.32 -34.93
N GLU A 11 -46.07 28.38 -33.73
CA GLU A 11 -45.15 29.47 -33.35
C GLU A 11 -43.89 29.46 -34.22
N LEU A 12 -43.31 28.28 -34.46
CA LEU A 12 -42.18 28.10 -35.38
C LEU A 12 -42.53 28.59 -36.79
N ALA A 13 -43.70 28.22 -37.31
CA ALA A 13 -44.14 28.67 -38.64
C ALA A 13 -44.25 30.20 -38.73
N SER A 14 -44.79 30.87 -37.71
CA SER A 14 -44.87 32.33 -37.66
C SER A 14 -43.49 33.00 -37.57
N PHE A 15 -42.56 32.38 -36.85
CA PHE A 15 -41.18 32.84 -36.72
C PHE A 15 -40.44 32.75 -38.06
N TYR A 16 -40.51 31.60 -38.76
CA TYR A 16 -39.87 31.42 -40.06
C TYR A 16 -40.52 32.24 -41.18
N GLN A 17 -41.81 32.57 -41.08
CA GLN A 17 -42.51 33.37 -42.09
C GLN A 17 -42.08 34.84 -42.10
N ASN A 18 -41.57 35.35 -40.97
CA ASN A 18 -41.04 36.71 -40.83
C ASN A 18 -39.51 36.77 -40.96
N MET A 19 -38.83 35.62 -41.03
CA MET A 19 -37.39 35.53 -41.14
C MET A 19 -36.98 35.45 -42.62
N GLY A 20 -36.00 36.25 -43.05
CA GLY A 20 -35.47 36.17 -44.40
C GLY A 20 -34.54 34.96 -44.59
N LEU A 21 -34.32 34.60 -45.86
CA LEU A 21 -33.51 33.45 -46.24
C LEU A 21 -32.04 33.60 -45.81
N GLU A 22 -31.50 34.82 -45.87
CA GLU A 22 -30.10 35.08 -45.52
C GLU A 22 -29.90 35.06 -44.00
N GLU A 23 -30.86 35.60 -43.24
CA GLU A 23 -30.87 35.49 -41.78
C GLU A 23 -30.94 34.01 -41.34
N LEU A 24 -31.82 33.21 -41.96
CA LEU A 24 -31.92 31.78 -41.66
C LEU A 24 -30.61 31.03 -41.98
N LYS A 25 -29.97 31.35 -43.11
CA LYS A 25 -28.68 30.78 -43.50
C LYS A 25 -27.59 31.16 -42.50
N GLN A 26 -27.57 32.40 -42.04
CA GLN A 26 -26.63 32.85 -41.01
C GLN A 26 -26.87 32.12 -39.67
N GLU A 27 -28.12 32.01 -39.23
CA GLU A 27 -28.48 31.32 -37.98
C GLU A 27 -28.13 29.83 -38.05
N LEU A 28 -28.40 29.17 -39.19
CA LEU A 28 -27.98 27.79 -39.43
C LEU A 28 -26.45 27.65 -39.38
N MET A 29 -25.70 28.58 -39.96
CA MET A 29 -24.23 28.57 -39.92
C MET A 29 -23.72 28.70 -38.48
N HIS A 30 -24.25 29.64 -37.70
CA HIS A 30 -23.88 29.82 -36.30
C HIS A 30 -24.24 28.60 -35.46
N SER A 31 -25.47 28.11 -35.56
CA SER A 31 -25.90 26.90 -34.85
C SER A 31 -25.05 25.70 -35.22
N THR A 32 -24.67 25.54 -36.50
CA THR A 32 -23.75 24.48 -36.93
C THR A 32 -22.38 24.65 -36.28
N ALA A 33 -21.82 25.86 -36.25
CA ALA A 33 -20.53 26.12 -35.60
C ALA A 33 -20.58 25.83 -34.09
N ASP A 34 -21.68 26.18 -33.40
CA ASP A 34 -21.87 25.90 -31.97
C ASP A 34 -21.96 24.40 -31.68
N LEU A 35 -22.65 23.65 -32.54
CA LEU A 35 -22.73 22.19 -32.46
C LEU A 35 -21.38 21.54 -32.75
N GLU A 36 -20.65 22.02 -33.77
CA GLU A 36 -19.31 21.56 -34.09
C GLU A 36 -18.32 21.82 -32.95
N MET A 37 -18.42 22.98 -32.30
CA MET A 37 -17.64 23.30 -31.10
C MET A 37 -17.96 22.33 -29.95
N THR A 38 -19.25 22.11 -29.68
CA THR A 38 -19.69 21.17 -28.63
C THR A 38 -19.23 19.74 -28.93
N ARG A 39 -19.26 19.32 -30.20
CA ARG A 39 -18.75 18.02 -30.66
C ARG A 39 -17.26 17.89 -30.38
N ILE A 40 -16.47 18.90 -30.73
CA ILE A 40 -15.01 18.91 -30.49
C ILE A 40 -14.73 18.84 -28.99
N THR A 41 -15.36 19.69 -28.17
CA THR A 41 -15.15 19.67 -26.71
C THR A 41 -15.52 18.32 -26.10
N ALA A 42 -16.66 17.72 -26.49
CA ALA A 42 -17.03 16.40 -26.01
C ALA A 42 -16.00 15.33 -26.43
N GLN A 43 -15.46 15.43 -27.64
CA GLN A 43 -14.46 14.50 -28.16
C GLN A 43 -13.08 14.66 -27.46
N GLU A 44 -12.71 15.88 -27.09
CA GLU A 44 -11.52 16.15 -26.28
C GLU A 44 -11.65 15.56 -24.87
N GLU A 45 -12.81 15.68 -24.21
CA GLU A 45 -13.03 15.07 -22.90
C GLU A 45 -12.98 13.53 -22.98
N LEU A 46 -13.54 12.92 -24.03
CA LEU A 46 -13.39 11.47 -24.26
C LEU A 46 -11.92 11.08 -24.42
N SER A 47 -11.15 11.83 -25.21
CA SER A 47 -9.71 11.60 -25.40
C SER A 47 -8.94 11.73 -24.08
N ARG A 48 -9.27 12.73 -23.25
CA ARG A 48 -8.67 12.91 -21.92
C ARG A 48 -9.01 11.74 -20.99
N MET A 49 -10.24 11.23 -21.04
CA MET A 49 -10.65 10.07 -20.25
C MET A 49 -9.92 8.80 -20.69
N GLU A 50 -9.73 8.60 -21.99
CA GLU A 50 -8.92 7.49 -22.54
C GLU A 50 -7.46 7.57 -22.07
N GLU A 51 -6.85 8.76 -22.05
CA GLU A 51 -5.50 8.96 -21.51
C GLU A 51 -5.41 8.65 -20.01
N MET A 52 -6.39 9.09 -19.22
CA MET A 52 -6.45 8.79 -17.80
C MET A 52 -6.61 7.28 -17.54
N GLU A 53 -7.41 6.59 -18.36
CA GLU A 53 -7.56 5.14 -18.29
C GLU A 53 -6.20 4.46 -18.50
N ILE A 54 -5.42 4.90 -19.49
CA ILE A 54 -4.07 4.39 -19.74
C ILE A 54 -3.17 4.66 -18.53
N GLN A 55 -3.18 5.87 -17.97
CA GLN A 55 -2.36 6.22 -16.80
C GLN A 55 -2.69 5.34 -15.58
N ILE A 56 -3.98 5.14 -15.30
CA ILE A 56 -4.42 4.31 -14.18
C ILE A 56 -3.95 2.86 -14.36
N LYS A 57 -4.10 2.30 -15.57
CA LYS A 57 -3.63 0.96 -15.90
C LYS A 57 -2.12 0.83 -15.67
N GLN A 58 -1.33 1.79 -16.15
CA GLN A 58 0.13 1.80 -15.97
C GLN A 58 0.54 1.82 -14.49
N VAL A 59 -0.09 2.66 -13.68
CA VAL A 59 0.20 2.71 -12.24
C VAL A 59 -0.19 1.40 -11.57
N LEU A 60 -1.33 0.82 -11.92
CA LEU A 60 -1.77 -0.47 -11.38
C LEU A 60 -0.80 -1.60 -11.73
N ASP A 61 -0.34 -1.66 -12.98
CA ASP A 61 0.64 -2.65 -13.43
C ASP A 61 1.97 -2.48 -12.71
N ASN A 62 2.41 -1.24 -12.49
CA ASN A 62 3.63 -0.95 -11.72
C ASN A 62 3.49 -1.44 -10.27
N VAL A 63 2.41 -1.10 -9.59
CA VAL A 63 2.15 -1.54 -8.21
C VAL A 63 2.03 -3.06 -8.12
N ALA A 64 1.39 -3.70 -9.10
CA ALA A 64 1.30 -5.15 -9.16
C ALA A 64 2.68 -5.81 -9.31
N ARG A 65 3.52 -5.26 -10.19
CA ARG A 65 4.91 -5.71 -10.37
C ARG A 65 5.74 -5.54 -9.11
N GLU A 66 5.73 -4.35 -8.48
CA GLU A 66 6.47 -4.11 -7.23
C GLU A 66 6.05 -5.07 -6.11
N ARG A 67 4.74 -5.34 -6.00
CA ARG A 67 4.22 -6.35 -5.07
C ARG A 67 4.77 -7.74 -5.37
N ASP A 68 4.81 -8.13 -6.64
CA ASP A 68 5.26 -9.46 -7.05
C ASP A 68 6.77 -9.63 -6.85
N GLU A 69 7.56 -8.60 -7.11
CA GLU A 69 9.00 -8.55 -6.79
C GLU A 69 9.25 -8.66 -5.28
N ALA A 70 8.47 -7.95 -4.44
CA ALA A 70 8.57 -8.06 -3.00
C ALA A 70 8.19 -9.47 -2.49
N ARG A 71 7.18 -10.09 -3.09
CA ARG A 71 6.79 -11.49 -2.79
C ARG A 71 7.89 -12.46 -3.18
N GLU A 72 8.50 -12.30 -4.35
CA GLU A 72 9.61 -13.13 -4.79
C GLU A 72 10.82 -12.99 -3.85
N SER A 73 11.16 -11.76 -3.45
CA SER A 73 12.23 -11.49 -2.48
C SER A 73 11.95 -12.17 -1.13
N SER A 74 10.73 -12.05 -0.61
CA SER A 74 10.31 -12.73 0.63
C SER A 74 10.37 -14.26 0.50
N ASN A 75 9.93 -14.82 -0.62
CA ASN A 75 9.97 -16.26 -0.87
C ASN A 75 11.41 -16.78 -0.97
N ALA A 76 12.31 -16.01 -1.60
CA ALA A 76 13.73 -16.35 -1.68
C ALA A 76 14.37 -16.39 -0.29
N LEU A 77 14.06 -15.42 0.58
CA LEU A 77 14.52 -15.42 1.97
C LEU A 77 13.96 -16.61 2.77
N LEU A 78 12.68 -16.94 2.59
CA LEU A 78 12.06 -18.09 3.24
C LEU A 78 12.74 -19.41 2.81
N HIS A 79 13.01 -19.55 1.51
CA HIS A 79 13.73 -20.70 0.99
C HIS A 79 15.15 -20.80 1.56
N HIS A 80 15.87 -19.67 1.66
CA HIS A 80 17.19 -19.63 2.28
C HIS A 80 17.15 -20.04 3.76
N LEU A 81 16.17 -19.54 4.54
CA LEU A 81 15.98 -19.93 5.94
C LEU A 81 15.66 -21.42 6.08
N LEU A 82 14.86 -21.98 5.17
CA LEU A 82 14.58 -23.41 5.16
C LEU A 82 15.86 -24.23 4.92
N CYS A 83 16.68 -23.84 3.95
CA CYS A 83 17.95 -24.50 3.64
C CYS A 83 18.93 -24.46 4.83
N LEU A 84 19.03 -23.32 5.51
CA LEU A 84 19.84 -23.20 6.74
C LEU A 84 19.32 -24.12 7.86
N THR A 85 18.00 -24.26 7.99
CA THR A 85 17.38 -25.13 8.99
C THR A 85 17.66 -26.61 8.72
N GLU A 86 17.60 -27.04 7.45
CA GLU A 86 17.94 -28.41 7.05
C GLU A 86 19.41 -28.74 7.29
N ASN A 87 20.33 -27.83 6.94
CA ASN A 87 21.76 -27.99 7.21
C ASN A 87 22.04 -28.15 8.72
N HIS A 88 21.41 -27.35 9.58
CA HIS A 88 21.58 -27.47 11.02
C HIS A 88 21.10 -28.83 11.56
N GLN A 89 20.00 -29.36 11.03
CA GLN A 89 19.47 -30.67 11.45
C GLN A 89 20.41 -31.82 11.06
N GLN A 90 21.04 -31.77 9.88
CA GLN A 90 22.03 -32.78 9.48
C GLN A 90 23.29 -32.73 10.35
N GLN A 91 23.72 -31.54 10.76
CA GLN A 91 24.92 -31.39 11.60
C GLN A 91 24.72 -31.94 13.02
N GLN A 92 23.50 -31.86 13.57
CA GLN A 92 23.16 -32.50 14.85
C GLN A 92 23.18 -34.04 14.77
N GLN A 93 22.76 -34.64 13.65
CA GLN A 93 22.76 -36.11 13.48
C GLN A 93 24.17 -36.70 13.33
N GLN A 94 25.17 -35.93 12.87
CA GLN A 94 26.56 -36.41 12.82
C GLN A 94 27.26 -36.37 14.20
N SER A 95 26.85 -35.49 15.11
CA SER A 95 27.42 -35.44 16.47
C SER A 95 26.89 -36.50 17.43
N GLU A 96 25.70 -37.08 17.20
CA GLU A 96 25.18 -38.17 18.05
C GLU A 96 25.72 -39.57 17.69
N SER A 97 26.33 -39.74 16.51
CA SER A 97 26.89 -41.03 16.09
C SER A 97 28.26 -41.39 16.68
N GLU A 98 28.88 -40.51 17.47
CA GLU A 98 30.19 -40.76 18.09
C GLU A 98 30.21 -40.74 19.63
N GLU A 99 29.05 -40.73 20.31
CA GLU A 99 28.96 -40.88 21.77
C GLU A 99 28.06 -42.07 22.17
N SER A 100 28.41 -43.27 21.70
CA SER A 100 27.81 -44.52 22.18
C SER A 100 28.88 -45.55 22.56
N ILE A 101 29.56 -45.32 23.69
CA ILE A 101 30.04 -46.44 24.52
C ILE A 101 29.80 -46.10 26.00
N VAL A 102 28.81 -46.79 26.55
CA VAL A 102 28.34 -46.82 27.93
C VAL A 102 29.45 -46.93 28.98
N SER A 103 29.39 -46.09 30.03
CA SER A 103 29.56 -46.51 31.42
C SER A 103 28.89 -45.55 32.41
N SER A 104 27.81 -46.07 32.99
CA SER A 104 27.24 -45.98 34.37
C SER A 104 27.53 -44.80 35.32
N PRO A 105 26.61 -44.56 36.30
CA PRO A 105 26.37 -43.25 36.89
C PRO A 105 27.11 -43.03 38.21
N GLN A 106 27.70 -41.85 38.41
CA GLN A 106 28.01 -41.33 39.74
C GLN A 106 28.17 -39.81 39.75
N GLN A 107 27.75 -39.23 40.88
CA GLN A 107 27.46 -37.83 41.12
C GLN A 107 28.71 -36.94 41.31
N GLN A 108 28.48 -35.64 41.05
CA GLN A 108 29.14 -34.45 41.62
C GLN A 108 30.58 -34.10 41.22
N GLN A 109 30.72 -33.11 40.33
CA GLN A 109 31.27 -31.81 40.72
C GLN A 109 30.96 -30.72 39.67
N GLN A 110 30.67 -29.53 40.18
CA GLN A 110 30.36 -28.30 39.48
C GLN A 110 31.34 -27.99 38.35
N GLN A 111 30.83 -27.91 37.13
CA GLN A 111 31.23 -26.86 36.19
C GLN A 111 29.94 -26.27 35.62
N GLN A 112 29.49 -25.21 36.27
CA GLN A 112 28.66 -24.22 35.60
C GLN A 112 29.47 -23.73 34.39
N PRO A 113 29.01 -23.90 33.14
CA PRO A 113 29.37 -22.90 32.13
C PRO A 113 28.88 -21.55 32.67
N PRO A 114 29.62 -20.45 32.45
CA PRO A 114 29.30 -19.18 33.09
C PRO A 114 27.83 -18.88 32.81
N VAL A 115 27.09 -18.62 33.87
CA VAL A 115 25.90 -17.80 33.82
C VAL A 115 26.41 -16.42 33.40
N THR A 116 26.73 -16.26 32.13
CA THR A 116 26.86 -14.94 31.54
C THR A 116 25.44 -14.45 31.52
N THR A 117 25.18 -13.63 32.52
CA THR A 117 24.02 -12.77 32.64
C THR A 117 24.15 -11.71 31.55
N GLU A 118 24.25 -12.12 30.29
CA GLU A 118 23.94 -11.24 29.18
C GLU A 118 22.43 -11.34 29.10
N ALA A 119 21.80 -10.26 29.52
CA ALA A 119 20.37 -10.14 29.60
C ALA A 119 19.72 -10.79 28.38
N LEU A 120 18.55 -11.39 28.61
CA LEU A 120 17.50 -11.43 27.61
C LEU A 120 17.17 -9.95 27.31
N GLU A 121 18.09 -9.24 26.67
CA GLU A 121 17.91 -7.88 26.20
C GLU A 121 16.71 -7.99 25.29
N LEU A 122 15.60 -7.36 25.69
CA LEU A 122 14.47 -7.26 24.81
C LEU A 122 15.02 -6.75 23.47
N PRO A 123 14.68 -7.41 22.36
CA PRO A 123 15.20 -7.03 21.06
C PRO A 123 15.04 -5.53 20.87
N GLU A 124 16.11 -4.85 20.45
CA GLU A 124 16.01 -3.45 20.09
C GLU A 124 14.84 -3.28 19.10
N LYS A 125 14.09 -2.18 19.24
CA LYS A 125 12.88 -1.93 18.43
C LYS A 125 13.22 -2.08 16.94
N GLY A 126 12.71 -3.13 16.30
CA GLY A 126 12.96 -3.44 14.88
C GLY A 126 14.01 -4.52 14.60
N ARG A 127 14.72 -5.04 15.60
CA ARG A 127 15.74 -6.11 15.47
C ARG A 127 15.30 -7.48 15.99
N LEU A 128 13.99 -7.72 16.10
CA LEU A 128 13.46 -8.98 16.61
C LEU A 128 13.97 -10.19 15.82
N LEU A 129 13.99 -10.11 14.49
CA LEU A 129 14.43 -11.22 13.65
C LEU A 129 15.90 -11.58 13.89
N GLU A 130 16.78 -10.57 13.99
CA GLU A 130 18.20 -10.76 14.29
C GLU A 130 18.41 -11.36 15.68
N ALA A 131 17.68 -10.88 16.69
CA ALA A 131 17.72 -11.44 18.04
C ALA A 131 17.22 -12.90 18.09
N VAL A 132 16.15 -13.22 17.36
CA VAL A 132 15.62 -14.59 17.25
C VAL A 132 16.58 -15.51 16.50
N MET A 133 17.23 -15.02 15.44
CA MET A 133 18.26 -15.76 14.70
C MET A 133 19.51 -15.99 15.57
N LYS A 134 19.94 -15.01 16.36
CA LYS A 134 21.07 -15.11 17.29
C LYS A 134 20.77 -16.03 18.48
N ALA A 135 19.52 -16.07 18.93
CA ALA A 135 19.07 -16.93 20.03
C ALA A 135 18.99 -18.43 19.67
N GLY A 136 19.19 -18.81 18.39
CA GLY A 136 19.35 -20.20 17.97
C GLY A 136 18.08 -21.08 18.17
N PRO A 137 18.09 -22.09 19.06
CA PRO A 137 17.05 -23.13 19.20
C PRO A 137 15.59 -22.64 19.28
N LEU A 138 15.38 -21.38 19.67
CA LEU A 138 14.06 -20.75 19.72
C LEU A 138 13.39 -20.67 18.34
N LEU A 139 14.13 -20.30 17.29
CA LEU A 139 13.59 -20.22 15.93
C LEU A 139 13.18 -21.60 15.42
N GLN A 140 14.01 -22.60 15.69
CA GLN A 140 13.76 -23.98 15.29
C GLN A 140 12.55 -24.57 16.03
N THR A 141 12.41 -24.25 17.31
CA THR A 141 11.23 -24.62 18.11
C THR A 141 9.97 -23.94 17.60
N LEU A 142 10.04 -22.66 17.22
CA LEU A 142 8.92 -21.92 16.64
C LEU A 142 8.47 -22.49 15.28
N MET A 143 9.41 -22.93 14.45
CA MET A 143 9.10 -23.57 13.16
C MET A 143 8.48 -24.96 13.35
N LEU A 144 8.90 -25.71 14.38
CA LEU A 144 8.36 -27.04 14.68
C LEU A 144 7.02 -27.00 15.44
N ALA A 145 6.77 -25.93 16.20
CA ALA A 145 5.59 -25.79 17.08
C ALA A 145 4.25 -25.57 16.34
N GLY A 146 4.24 -25.42 15.01
CA GLY A 146 3.03 -25.16 14.24
C GLY A 146 2.59 -23.68 14.29
N PRO A 147 1.37 -23.34 13.86
CA PRO A 147 0.90 -21.95 13.86
C PRO A 147 0.91 -21.36 15.27
N LEU A 148 1.62 -20.23 15.41
CA LEU A 148 1.74 -19.47 16.65
C LEU A 148 0.36 -19.24 17.29
N PRO A 149 0.24 -19.35 18.62
CA PRO A 149 -1.03 -19.10 19.30
C PRO A 149 -1.52 -17.68 18.98
N THR A 150 -2.78 -17.56 18.59
CA THR A 150 -3.41 -16.25 18.37
C THR A 150 -3.57 -15.55 19.71
N TRP A 151 -2.83 -14.46 19.91
CA TRP A 151 -2.88 -13.64 21.11
C TRP A 151 -4.30 -13.06 21.27
N ARG A 152 -5.12 -13.69 22.12
CA ARG A 152 -6.51 -13.25 22.35
C ARG A 152 -6.61 -12.00 23.20
N VAL A 153 -5.53 -11.61 23.87
CA VAL A 153 -5.43 -10.36 24.63
C VAL A 153 -4.13 -9.68 24.21
N PRO A 154 -4.16 -8.75 23.24
CA PRO A 154 -2.98 -7.96 22.96
C PRO A 154 -2.56 -7.22 24.24
N PRO A 155 -1.25 -7.07 24.51
CA PRO A 155 -0.79 -6.25 25.62
C PRO A 155 -1.39 -4.83 25.47
N PRO A 156 -1.76 -4.17 26.59
CA PRO A 156 -2.29 -2.81 26.55
C PRO A 156 -1.36 -1.90 25.75
N PRO A 157 -1.89 -0.97 24.93
CA PRO A 157 -1.05 -0.04 24.20
C PRO A 157 -0.15 0.69 25.20
N LEU A 158 1.17 0.57 25.01
CA LEU A 158 2.15 1.37 25.73
C LEU A 158 1.78 2.83 25.45
N GLN A 159 1.25 3.52 26.46
CA GLN A 159 0.93 4.94 26.39
C GLN A 159 2.18 5.66 25.89
N GLY A 160 2.01 6.40 24.79
CA GLY A 160 3.09 6.86 23.95
C GLY A 160 4.22 7.50 24.73
N PHE A 161 5.45 7.15 24.38
CA PHE A 161 6.56 8.08 24.56
C PHE A 161 6.14 9.40 23.88
N GLU A 162 5.81 10.42 24.67
CA GLU A 162 5.67 11.81 24.19
C GLU A 162 7.03 12.19 23.61
N ILE A 163 7.12 12.19 22.28
CA ILE A 163 8.20 12.90 21.60
C ILE A 163 7.77 14.37 21.61
N PRO A 164 8.46 15.26 22.36
CA PRO A 164 8.15 16.68 22.30
C PRO A 164 8.30 17.18 20.85
N PRO A 165 7.46 18.12 20.41
CA PRO A 165 7.47 18.58 19.02
C PRO A 165 8.85 19.15 18.67
N VAL A 166 9.48 18.57 17.66
CA VAL A 166 10.66 19.14 17.00
C VAL A 166 10.18 20.35 16.21
N ASN A 167 10.53 21.55 16.66
CA ASN A 167 10.36 22.78 15.87
C ASN A 167 11.24 22.68 14.63
N ILE A 168 10.63 22.36 13.49
CA ILE A 168 11.24 22.62 12.20
C ILE A 168 10.96 24.09 11.92
N ASP A 169 11.96 24.95 12.15
CA ASP A 169 11.93 26.31 11.63
C ASP A 169 12.12 26.23 10.11
N CYS A 170 11.03 25.94 9.40
CA CYS A 170 10.95 26.13 7.96
C CYS A 170 10.82 27.64 7.73
N GLY A 171 11.96 28.30 7.60
CA GLY A 171 12.03 29.67 7.13
C GLY A 171 11.35 29.81 5.76
N GLY A 172 10.53 30.85 5.64
CA GLY A 172 10.16 31.44 4.35
C GLY A 172 8.67 31.63 4.10
N GLY A 173 8.21 32.87 4.31
CA GLY A 173 7.21 33.49 3.44
C GLY A 173 5.74 33.35 3.85
N GLY A 174 5.33 34.09 4.88
CA GLY A 174 3.93 34.46 5.06
C GLY A 174 3.62 35.81 4.42
N SER A 175 2.71 35.85 3.45
CA SER A 175 1.60 36.80 3.44
C SER A 175 0.55 36.39 2.42
N ASP A 176 -0.68 36.30 2.93
CA ASP A 176 -1.93 36.67 2.27
C ASP A 176 -2.38 35.92 1.00
N LEU A 177 -3.43 35.10 1.12
CA LEU A 177 -4.80 35.57 0.92
C LEU A 177 -5.79 34.43 1.16
N ARG A 178 -6.34 34.41 2.37
CA ARG A 178 -7.57 33.71 2.73
C ARG A 178 -8.74 34.61 2.31
N LYS A 179 -9.60 34.15 1.39
CA LYS A 179 -11.06 34.34 1.40
C LYS A 179 -11.74 33.75 0.16
N GLU A 180 -12.92 33.20 0.40
CA GLU A 180 -14.03 32.99 -0.54
C GLU A 180 -14.24 31.59 -1.14
N CYS A 181 -15.08 30.78 -0.48
CA CYS A 181 -16.21 30.07 -1.11
C CYS A 181 -17.01 29.36 -0.02
N ASN A 182 -18.00 30.05 0.57
CA ASN A 182 -19.12 29.37 1.21
C ASN A 182 -20.43 30.10 0.88
N ARG A 183 -21.03 29.74 -0.26
CA ARG A 183 -22.44 30.02 -0.54
C ARG A 183 -22.95 29.09 -1.64
N ARG A 184 -23.70 28.06 -1.27
CA ARG A 184 -24.85 27.52 -2.01
C ARG A 184 -25.54 26.47 -1.15
N ASP A 185 -26.61 26.91 -0.49
CA ASP A 185 -27.88 26.20 -0.37
C ASP A 185 -28.98 27.21 -0.72
#